data_AF-A0A920L6Y4-F1
#
_entry.id   AF-A0A920L6Y4-F1
#
_cell.length_a   1.000
_cell.length_b   1.000
_cell.length_c   1.000
_cell.angle_alpha   90.00
_cell.angle_beta   90.00
_cell.angle_gamma   90.00
#
_symmetry.space_group_name_H-M   'P 1'
#
loop_
_entity.id
_entity.type
_entity.pdbx_description
1 polymer ?
#
loop_
_entity_poly.entity_id
_entity_poly.type
_entity_poly.pdbx_seq_one_letter_code
_entity_poly.pdbx_strand_id
1 'polypeptide(L)'
;MNDKFYTNLSDHSFIKKIRDKKIGLEKESLRVNSEGVISFKKHPYSFGSPLTNKFITTDYSEALLEMVTPTFSTNEEVIDF
;
A
#
# COMPACT_ATOMS: atom_id res chain seq x y z
N MET A 1 -2.00 35.40 3.84
CA MET A 1 -3.16 35.12 4.71
C MET A 1 -2.70 34.03 5.66
N ASN A 2 -2.50 34.32 6.95
CA ASN A 2 -2.15 33.27 7.91
C ASN A 2 -3.42 32.45 8.12
N ASP A 3 -3.39 31.20 7.66
CA ASP A 3 -4.50 30.29 7.80
C ASP A 3 -4.70 29.98 9.30
N LYS A 4 -5.81 30.49 9.84
CA LYS A 4 -6.20 30.31 11.24
C LYS A 4 -6.36 28.82 11.59
N PHE A 5 -6.57 27.95 10.61
CA PHE A 5 -6.60 26.50 10.80
C PHE A 5 -5.24 25.97 11.27
N TYR A 6 -4.14 26.38 10.64
CA TYR A 6 -2.79 25.96 11.03
C TYR A 6 -2.39 26.52 12.40
N THR A 7 -2.74 27.77 12.69
CA THR A 7 -2.42 28.41 13.98
C THR A 7 -3.15 27.78 15.16
N ASN A 8 -4.37 27.28 14.96
CA ASN A 8 -5.14 26.59 15.99
C ASN A 8 -4.72 25.12 16.19
N LEU A 9 -4.02 24.53 15.22
CA LEU A 9 -3.54 23.15 15.28
C LEU A 9 -2.23 23.02 16.08
N SER A 10 -1.37 24.03 16.07
CA SER A 10 -0.05 23.98 16.72
C SER A 10 -0.07 23.77 18.24
N ASP A 11 -1.17 24.10 18.93
CA ASP A 11 -1.30 23.95 20.39
C ASP A 11 -2.01 22.65 20.83
N HIS A 12 -2.45 21.81 19.88
CA HIS A 12 -3.14 20.57 20.21
C HIS A 12 -2.20 19.37 20.20
N SER A 13 -2.20 18.62 21.31
CA SER A 13 -1.52 17.31 21.44
C SER A 13 -1.87 16.31 20.33
N PHE A 14 -2.97 16.55 19.62
CA PHE A 14 -3.42 15.80 18.45
C PHE A 14 -2.48 15.92 17.23
N ILE A 15 -1.86 17.09 16.99
CA ILE A 15 -0.91 17.25 15.87
C ILE A 15 0.31 16.36 16.04
N LYS A 16 0.77 16.16 17.28
CA LYS A 16 1.86 15.22 17.57
C LYS A 16 1.48 13.79 17.16
N LYS A 17 0.24 13.37 17.40
CA LYS A 17 -0.26 12.05 16.97
C LYS A 17 -0.32 11.90 15.45
N ILE A 18 -0.69 12.95 14.71
CA ILE A 18 -0.68 12.94 13.24
C ILE A 18 0.76 12.93 12.70
N ARG A 19 1.70 13.59 13.39
CA ARG A 19 3.11 13.55 13.02
C ARG A 19 3.68 12.14 13.17
N ASP A 20 3.33 11.45 14.25
CA ASP A 20 3.81 10.10 14.58
C ASP A 20 2.96 8.96 13.94
N LYS A 21 2.14 9.30 12.94
CA LYS A 21 1.31 8.31 12.21
C LYS A 21 2.17 7.24 11.54
N LYS A 22 1.54 6.10 11.28
CA LYS A 22 2.10 5.03 10.46
C LYS A 22 1.33 4.91 9.16
N ILE A 23 2.03 4.60 8.08
CA ILE A 23 1.50 4.61 6.71
C ILE A 23 1.79 3.25 6.08
N GLY A 24 0.78 2.58 5.55
CA GLY A 24 0.91 1.40 4.70
C GLY A 24 0.22 1.65 3.37
N LEU A 25 0.58 0.89 2.35
CA LEU A 25 -0.02 0.95 1.02
C LEU A 25 -0.44 -0.45 0.56
N GLU A 26 -1.59 -0.47 -0.09
CA GLU A 26 -2.11 -1.62 -0.85
C GLU A 26 -2.20 -1.17 -2.31
N LYS A 27 -1.67 -1.99 -3.23
CA LYS A 27 -1.77 -1.75 -4.66
C LYS A 27 -2.20 -3.02 -5.40
N GLU A 28 -3.31 -2.91 -6.10
CA GLU A 28 -3.83 -3.95 -6.99
C GLU A 28 -3.39 -3.75 -8.44
N SER A 29 -3.10 -4.86 -9.14
CA SER A 29 -2.84 -4.84 -10.58
C SER A 29 -3.13 -6.20 -11.22
N LEU A 30 -3.84 -6.19 -12.35
CA LEU A 30 -4.07 -7.39 -13.14
C LEU A 30 -2.79 -7.84 -13.84
N ARG A 31 -2.45 -9.12 -13.68
CA ARG A 31 -1.43 -9.77 -14.51
C ARG A 31 -1.96 -9.94 -15.92
N VAL A 32 -1.25 -9.38 -16.90
CA VAL A 32 -1.59 -9.45 -18.33
C VAL A 32 -0.43 -9.99 -19.16
N ASN A 33 -0.71 -10.46 -20.38
CA ASN A 33 0.34 -10.72 -21.38
C ASN A 33 0.75 -9.40 -22.09
N SER A 34 1.69 -9.49 -23.03
CA SER A 34 2.18 -8.34 -23.82
C SER A 34 1.11 -7.67 -24.69
N GLU A 35 -0.02 -8.32 -24.92
CA GLU A 35 -1.16 -7.81 -25.69
C GLU A 35 -2.24 -7.20 -24.78
N GLY A 36 -2.03 -7.19 -23.46
CA GLY A 36 -3.00 -6.68 -22.48
C GLY A 36 -4.10 -7.66 -22.09
N VAL A 37 -4.00 -8.93 -22.53
CA VAL A 37 -4.98 -9.98 -22.17
C VAL A 37 -4.71 -10.49 -20.76
N ILE A 38 -5.76 -10.60 -19.94
CA ILE A 38 -5.69 -11.10 -18.55
C ILE A 38 -5.08 -12.51 -18.51
N SER A 39 -4.17 -12.71 -17.56
CA SER A 39 -3.49 -13.99 -17.39
C SER A 39 -4.41 -15.06 -16.80
N PHE A 40 -4.51 -16.20 -17.48
CA PHE A 40 -5.14 -17.41 -16.95
C PHE A 40 -4.15 -18.34 -16.21
N LYS A 41 -2.87 -17.94 -16.11
CA LYS A 41 -1.87 -18.72 -15.36
C LYS A 41 -2.15 -18.59 -13.87
N LYS A 42 -1.85 -19.64 -13.11
CA LYS A 42 -1.87 -19.60 -11.64
C LYS A 42 -0.92 -18.55 -11.07
N HIS A 43 -1.12 -18.20 -9.81
CA HIS A 43 -0.26 -17.34 -9.01
C HIS A 43 1.20 -17.82 -9.14
N PRO A 44 2.17 -16.91 -9.41
CA PRO A 44 3.56 -17.29 -9.57
C PRO A 44 4.13 -18.00 -8.34
N TYR A 45 4.68 -19.19 -8.51
CA TYR A 45 5.26 -19.97 -7.40
C TYR A 45 6.37 -19.22 -6.66
N SER A 46 7.12 -18.36 -7.37
CA SER A 46 8.17 -17.50 -6.79
C SER A 46 7.63 -16.50 -5.76
N PHE A 47 6.35 -16.17 -5.80
CA PHE A 47 5.69 -15.31 -4.81
C PHE A 47 5.13 -16.10 -3.62
N GLY A 48 5.33 -17.43 -3.57
CA GLY A 48 4.86 -18.26 -2.47
C GLY A 48 3.35 -18.47 -2.48
N SER A 49 2.76 -18.55 -1.29
CA SER A 49 1.33 -18.79 -1.12
C SER A 49 0.59 -17.45 -0.96
N PRO A 50 -0.40 -17.12 -1.82
CA PRO A 50 -1.17 -15.90 -1.65
C PRO A 50 -1.95 -15.90 -0.32
N LEU A 51 -2.34 -17.07 0.19
CA LEU A 51 -3.05 -17.18 1.48
C LEU A 51 -2.21 -16.74 2.69
N THR A 52 -0.88 -16.79 2.62
CA THR A 52 -0.01 -16.62 3.81
C THR A 52 1.18 -15.69 3.60
N ASN A 53 1.46 -15.28 2.36
CA ASN A 53 2.49 -14.28 2.10
C ASN A 53 2.05 -12.92 2.64
N LYS A 54 2.94 -12.24 3.37
CA LYS A 54 2.66 -10.97 4.06
C LYS A 54 2.67 -9.75 3.15
N PHE A 55 3.26 -9.85 1.96
CA PHE A 55 3.56 -8.71 1.08
C PHE A 55 2.98 -8.82 -0.32
N ILE A 56 2.75 -10.04 -0.80
CA ILE A 56 2.22 -10.28 -2.15
C ILE A 56 1.12 -11.33 -2.04
N THR A 57 -0.11 -10.94 -2.39
CA THR A 57 -1.30 -11.81 -2.36
C THR A 57 -2.09 -11.65 -3.66
N THR A 58 -3.25 -12.29 -3.72
CA THR A 58 -4.29 -12.05 -4.71
C THR A 58 -5.54 -11.52 -4.02
N ASP A 59 -6.20 -10.54 -4.63
CA ASP A 59 -7.54 -10.10 -4.21
C ASP A 59 -8.62 -10.97 -4.90
N TYR A 60 -9.67 -10.38 -5.49
CA TYR A 60 -10.85 -11.10 -5.99
C TYR A 60 -10.54 -12.25 -6.97
N SER A 61 -9.49 -12.11 -7.78
CA SER A 61 -9.17 -13.11 -8.82
C SER A 61 -7.73 -13.57 -8.74
N GLU A 62 -7.48 -14.81 -9.21
CA GLU A 62 -6.14 -15.39 -9.36
C GLU A 62 -5.17 -14.49 -10.16
N ALA A 63 -5.70 -13.66 -11.06
CA ALA A 63 -4.94 -12.75 -11.90
C ALA A 63 -4.73 -11.36 -11.27
N LEU A 64 -5.50 -10.99 -10.25
CA LEU A 64 -5.43 -9.68 -9.59
C LEU A 64 -4.42 -9.75 -8.45
N LEU A 65 -3.18 -9.37 -8.74
CA LEU A 65 -2.12 -9.32 -7.74
C LEU A 65 -2.35 -8.11 -6.84
N GLU A 66 -2.18 -8.29 -5.54
CA GLU A 66 -2.17 -7.23 -4.55
C GLU A 66 -0.83 -7.21 -3.83
N MET A 67 -0.20 -6.04 -3.79
CA MET A 67 1.02 -5.80 -3.02
C MET A 67 0.66 -5.00 -1.77
N VAL A 68 1.12 -5.46 -0.62
CA VAL A 68 0.82 -4.89 0.70
C VAL A 68 2.13 -4.57 1.39
N THR A 69 2.32 -3.30 1.79
CA THR A 69 3.50 -2.89 2.52
C THR A 69 3.32 -3.01 4.03
N PRO A 70 4.39 -3.24 4.82
CA PRO A 70 4.39 -2.92 6.24
C PRO A 70 4.03 -1.45 6.48
N THR A 71 3.75 -1.10 7.72
CA THR A 71 3.54 0.30 8.06
C THR A 71 4.86 1.03 8.36
N PHE A 72 5.07 2.20 7.76
CA PHE A 72 6.28 3.04 7.91
C PHE A 72 5.96 4.42 8.48
N SER A 73 6.98 5.23 8.78
CA SER A 73 6.80 6.54 9.42
C SER A 73 6.75 7.69 8.41
N THR A 74 7.31 7.48 7.22
CA THR A 74 7.43 8.47 6.15
C THR A 74 6.85 7.92 4.84
N ASN A 75 6.48 8.80 3.91
CA ASN A 75 5.95 8.35 2.62
C ASN A 75 7.05 7.69 1.78
N GLU A 76 8.26 8.23 1.86
CA GLU A 76 9.44 7.78 1.15
C GLU A 76 9.77 6.33 1.52
N GLU A 77 9.77 5.98 2.81
CA GLU A 77 9.96 4.60 3.28
C GLU A 77 8.93 3.62 2.71
N VAL A 78 7.67 4.07 2.51
CA VAL A 78 6.62 3.20 1.95
C VAL A 78 6.80 2.98 0.46
N ILE A 79 7.28 4.00 -0.27
CA ILE A 79 7.49 3.94 -1.72
C ILE A 79 8.77 3.17 -2.08
N ASP A 80 9.79 3.23 -1.22
CA ASP A 80 11.08 2.54 -1.42
C ASP A 80 11.06 1.05 -1.05
N PHE A 81 10.01 0.58 -0.35
CA PHE A 81 9.83 -0.83 0.02
C PHE A 81 9.40 -1.69 -1.18
#